data_AF-A0A660L605-F1
#
_entry.id   AF-A0A660L605-F1
#
_cell.length_a   1.000
_cell.length_b   1.000
_cell.length_c   1.000
_cell.angle_alpha   90.00
_cell.angle_beta   90.00
_cell.angle_gamma   90.00
#
_symmetry.space_group_name_H-M   'P 1'
#
loop_
_entity.id
_entity.type
_entity.pdbx_description
1 polymer ?
#
loop_
_entity_poly.entity_id
_entity_poly.type
_entity_poly.pdbx_seq_one_letter_code
_entity_poly.pdbx_strand_id
1 'polypeptide(L)'
;MLEWVARFRFVTAAATAEQFGVDVVNARRRLKRMEQAKLLGVMRSGGTAPIFYVASAGRQLLGLPWRAAPRGDLQRAHELAIVDQVTRFERHAAEGVRVLTERECRRAEADGAGQFHVTVRGEGPRGLAERWPDIVLVDSQDRRVAVELEFSPKHTARLQRIVEGFLDSREYAQVLYLVDSVPLARRLTRLIDDGTARRSANATNRMFDIRATDVRVLAWHDADQAVTEAIDAERARSRPRERAA
;
A
#
# COMPACT_ATOMS: atom_id res chain seq x y z
N MET A 1 -15.80 7.96 -9.77
CA MET A 1 -15.24 8.91 -8.77
C MET A 1 -15.56 8.49 -7.34
N LEU A 2 -16.83 8.31 -6.94
CA LEU A 2 -17.18 7.89 -5.57
C LEU A 2 -16.51 6.57 -5.15
N GLU A 3 -16.53 5.55 -6.02
CA GLU A 3 -15.85 4.27 -5.82
C GLU A 3 -14.36 4.44 -5.54
N TRP A 4 -13.67 5.26 -6.35
CA TRP A 4 -12.25 5.56 -6.15
C TRP A 4 -11.99 6.24 -4.81
N VAL A 5 -12.80 7.21 -4.39
CA VAL A 5 -12.70 7.84 -3.06
C VAL A 5 -12.86 6.81 -1.93
N ALA A 6 -13.70 5.79 -2.13
CA ALA A 6 -14.02 4.78 -1.11
C ALA A 6 -12.88 3.82 -0.78
N ARG A 7 -11.85 3.76 -1.63
CA ARG A 7 -10.61 3.01 -1.42
C ARG A 7 -9.76 3.62 -0.31
N PHE A 8 -9.87 4.93 -0.12
CA PHE A 8 -9.08 5.68 0.85
C PHE A 8 -9.88 6.06 2.08
N ARG A 9 -9.18 6.51 3.12
CA ARG A 9 -9.84 7.07 4.30
C ARG A 9 -10.49 8.41 3.97
N PHE A 10 -9.78 9.20 3.19
CA PHE A 10 -10.19 10.46 2.63
C PHE A 10 -9.26 10.82 1.46
N VAL A 11 -9.69 11.79 0.66
CA VAL A 11 -8.91 12.36 -0.44
C VAL A 11 -8.99 13.88 -0.41
N THR A 12 -8.12 14.55 -1.18
CA THR A 12 -8.26 15.98 -1.49
C THR A 12 -8.78 16.18 -2.92
N ALA A 13 -9.22 17.40 -3.21
CA ALA A 13 -9.57 17.79 -4.58
C ALA A 13 -8.36 17.73 -5.54
N ALA A 14 -7.14 17.98 -5.04
CA ALA A 14 -5.93 17.90 -5.85
C ALA A 14 -5.63 16.46 -6.28
N ALA A 15 -5.62 15.53 -5.34
CA ALA A 15 -5.42 14.11 -5.66
C ALA A 15 -6.53 13.55 -6.57
N THR A 16 -7.77 13.99 -6.37
CA THR A 16 -8.89 13.61 -7.26
C THR A 16 -8.72 14.20 -8.66
N ALA A 17 -8.24 15.43 -8.78
CA ALA A 17 -7.97 16.05 -10.08
C ALA A 17 -6.89 15.27 -10.84
N GLU A 18 -5.82 14.91 -10.14
CA GLU A 18 -4.71 14.14 -10.70
C GLU A 18 -5.15 12.76 -11.19
N GLN A 19 -5.88 11.99 -10.37
CA GLN A 19 -6.39 10.67 -10.76
C GLN A 19 -7.24 10.73 -12.04
N PHE A 20 -8.15 11.71 -12.11
CA PHE A 20 -9.14 11.76 -13.18
C PHE A 20 -8.69 12.61 -14.38
N GLY A 21 -7.45 13.11 -14.39
CA GLY A 21 -6.93 13.95 -15.47
C GLY A 21 -7.75 15.23 -15.70
N VAL A 22 -8.26 15.83 -14.63
CA VAL A 22 -9.06 17.07 -14.69
C VAL A 22 -8.42 18.16 -13.85
N ASP A 23 -8.80 19.42 -14.07
CA ASP A 23 -8.35 20.50 -13.20
C ASP A 23 -8.97 20.43 -11.78
N VAL A 24 -8.26 21.01 -10.82
CA VAL A 24 -8.63 21.02 -9.40
C VAL A 24 -9.98 21.68 -9.14
N VAL A 25 -10.36 22.69 -9.95
CA VAL A 25 -11.65 23.39 -9.78
C VAL A 25 -12.80 22.45 -10.16
N ASN A 26 -12.66 21.72 -11.27
CA ASN A 26 -13.62 20.72 -11.72
C ASN A 26 -13.74 19.53 -10.76
N ALA A 27 -12.61 19.00 -10.27
CA ALA A 27 -12.62 17.96 -9.25
C ALA A 27 -13.35 18.44 -7.98
N ARG A 28 -13.02 19.64 -7.49
CA ARG A 28 -13.68 20.25 -6.32
C ARG A 28 -15.18 20.42 -6.53
N ARG A 29 -15.61 20.86 -7.71
CA ARG A 29 -17.03 21.02 -8.05
C ARG A 29 -17.78 19.68 -8.01
N ARG A 30 -17.18 18.61 -8.55
CA ARG A 30 -17.75 17.25 -8.50
C ARG A 30 -17.83 16.71 -7.08
N LEU A 31 -16.77 16.87 -6.28
CA LEU A 31 -16.73 16.48 -4.87
C LEU A 31 -17.78 17.24 -4.04
N LYS A 32 -17.95 18.55 -4.27
CA LYS A 32 -18.98 19.36 -3.60
C LYS A 32 -20.41 18.91 -3.95
N ARG A 33 -20.67 18.50 -5.20
CA ARG A 33 -21.98 17.93 -5.57
C ARG A 33 -22.25 16.62 -4.83
N MET A 34 -21.25 15.75 -4.68
CA MET A 34 -21.38 14.53 -3.90
C MET A 34 -21.52 14.79 -2.38
N GLU A 35 -20.87 15.82 -1.85
CA GLU A 35 -21.10 16.33 -0.49
C GLU A 35 -22.56 16.79 -0.30
N GLN A 36 -23.09 17.60 -1.22
CA GLN A 36 -24.48 18.06 -1.20
C GLN A 36 -25.49 16.91 -1.27
N ALA A 37 -25.17 15.86 -2.04
CA ALA A 37 -25.94 14.64 -2.11
C ALA A 37 -25.73 13.70 -0.90
N LYS A 38 -24.96 14.12 0.12
CA LYS A 38 -24.62 13.34 1.33
C LYS A 38 -23.86 12.03 1.05
N LEU A 39 -23.32 11.87 -0.16
CA LEU A 39 -22.50 10.72 -0.54
C LEU A 39 -21.09 10.84 0.06
N LEU A 40 -20.59 12.07 0.18
CA LEU A 40 -19.34 12.40 0.84
C LEU A 40 -19.58 13.27 2.07
N GLY A 41 -18.75 13.09 3.08
CA GLY A 41 -18.52 14.06 4.15
C GLY A 41 -17.26 14.85 3.84
N VAL A 42 -17.11 16.00 4.51
CA VAL A 42 -15.93 16.85 4.39
C VAL A 42 -15.44 17.27 5.76
N MET A 43 -14.13 17.32 5.93
CA MET A 43 -13.49 17.98 7.07
C MET A 43 -12.67 19.15 6.56
N ARG A 44 -12.83 20.28 7.25
CA ARG A 44 -12.13 21.52 6.98
C ARG A 44 -11.29 21.85 8.21
N SER A 45 -9.98 21.94 8.04
CA SER A 45 -9.05 22.40 9.07
C SER A 45 -8.41 23.69 8.57
N GLY A 46 -8.38 24.75 9.39
CA GLY A 46 -7.78 26.02 9.01
C GLY A 46 -6.34 25.85 8.51
N GLY A 47 -5.99 26.47 7.39
CA GLY A 47 -4.64 26.39 6.80
C GLY A 47 -4.33 25.12 5.99
N THR A 48 -5.26 24.16 5.88
CA THR A 48 -5.06 22.97 5.03
C THR A 48 -6.20 22.76 4.04
N ALA A 49 -5.93 22.03 2.96
CA ALA A 49 -6.97 21.71 1.97
C ALA A 49 -8.12 20.89 2.62
N PRO A 50 -9.39 21.08 2.23
CA PRO A 50 -10.46 20.20 2.68
C PRO A 50 -10.20 18.74 2.28
N ILE A 51 -10.54 17.81 3.18
CA ILE A 51 -10.53 16.38 2.88
C ILE A 51 -11.95 15.85 2.75
N PHE A 52 -12.17 14.98 1.77
CA PHE A 52 -13.45 14.36 1.47
C PHE A 52 -13.38 12.88 1.79
N TYR A 53 -14.38 12.34 2.49
CA TYR A 53 -14.46 10.93 2.86
C TYR A 53 -15.86 10.39 2.57
N VAL A 54 -16.02 9.09 2.43
CA VAL A 54 -17.32 8.49 2.11
C VAL A 54 -18.26 8.56 3.34
N ALA A 55 -19.37 9.28 3.18
CA ALA A 55 -20.40 9.40 4.20
C ALA A 55 -21.35 8.19 4.18
N SER A 56 -22.31 8.15 5.12
CA SER A 56 -23.19 6.98 5.28
C SER A 56 -23.99 6.64 4.03
N ALA A 57 -24.56 7.64 3.35
CA ALA A 57 -25.33 7.40 2.12
C ALA A 57 -24.42 6.89 0.99
N GLY A 58 -23.20 7.41 0.88
CA GLY A 58 -22.23 6.92 -0.10
C GLY A 58 -21.80 5.48 0.16
N ARG A 59 -21.62 5.09 1.44
CA ARG A 59 -21.33 3.69 1.80
C ARG A 59 -22.48 2.76 1.46
N GLN A 60 -23.70 3.15 1.81
CA GLN A 60 -24.90 2.36 1.49
C GLN A 60 -25.06 2.18 -0.01
N LEU A 61 -24.87 3.26 -0.79
CA LEU A 61 -24.91 3.22 -2.25
C LEU A 61 -23.89 2.23 -2.83
N LEU A 62 -22.70 2.15 -2.23
CA LEU A 62 -21.62 1.27 -2.68
C LEU A 62 -21.63 -0.12 -2.01
N GLY A 63 -22.61 -0.44 -1.17
CA GLY A 63 -22.64 -1.71 -0.43
C GLY A 63 -21.45 -1.90 0.53
N LEU A 64 -20.90 -0.82 1.07
CA LEU A 64 -19.71 -0.85 1.93
C LEU A 64 -20.06 -0.98 3.42
N PRO A 65 -19.21 -1.67 4.22
CA PRO A 65 -19.41 -1.78 5.66
C PRO A 65 -19.32 -0.42 6.35
N TRP A 66 -19.91 -0.32 7.55
CA TRP A 66 -19.87 0.90 8.35
C TRP A 66 -18.44 1.35 8.66
N ARG A 67 -18.22 2.68 8.66
CA ARG A 67 -16.94 3.30 9.01
C ARG A 67 -17.15 4.59 9.78
N ALA A 68 -16.33 4.78 10.81
CA ALA A 68 -16.22 6.06 11.49
C ALA A 68 -15.61 7.13 10.57
N ALA A 69 -15.99 8.39 10.76
CA ALA A 69 -15.34 9.51 10.10
C ALA A 69 -13.84 9.55 10.48
N PRO A 70 -12.97 10.05 9.58
CA PRO A 70 -11.56 10.21 9.89
C PRO A 70 -11.35 11.13 11.11
N ARG A 71 -10.27 10.88 11.87
CA ARG A 71 -9.88 11.67 13.04
C ARG A 71 -8.52 12.31 12.79
N GLY A 72 -8.43 13.62 13.00
CA GLY A 72 -7.20 14.39 13.21
C GLY A 72 -6.21 14.49 12.04
N ASP A 73 -5.22 15.37 12.22
CA ASP A 73 -4.18 15.70 11.25
C ASP A 73 -2.97 14.74 11.30
N LEU A 74 -2.77 13.98 12.39
CA LEU A 74 -1.55 13.18 12.61
C LEU A 74 -1.37 12.04 11.58
N GLN A 75 -2.45 11.51 11.02
CA GLN A 75 -2.41 10.48 9.98
C GLN A 75 -2.57 11.05 8.57
N ARG A 76 -2.69 12.37 8.46
CA ARG A 76 -3.04 13.03 7.20
C ARG A 76 -1.96 12.91 6.14
N ALA A 77 -0.71 13.21 6.50
CA ALA A 77 0.39 13.15 5.56
C ALA A 77 0.55 11.74 4.97
N HIS A 78 0.53 10.72 5.83
CA HIS A 78 0.65 9.33 5.42
C HIS A 78 -0.53 8.85 4.55
N GLU A 79 -1.78 9.13 4.94
CA GLU A 79 -2.94 8.73 4.11
C GLU A 79 -2.96 9.47 2.76
N LEU A 80 -2.56 10.74 2.69
CA LEU A 80 -2.47 11.46 1.41
C LEU A 80 -1.35 10.94 0.51
N ALA A 81 -0.26 10.45 1.09
CA ALA A 81 0.79 9.82 0.33
C ALA A 81 0.37 8.45 -0.22
N ILE A 82 -0.43 7.67 0.53
CA ILE A 82 -1.04 6.46 -0.04
C ILE A 82 -1.90 6.83 -1.26
N VAL A 83 -2.69 7.90 -1.20
CA VAL A 83 -3.50 8.37 -2.35
C VAL A 83 -2.61 8.76 -3.53
N ASP A 84 -1.56 9.55 -3.29
CA ASP A 84 -0.59 9.98 -4.31
C ASP A 84 0.07 8.76 -4.97
N GLN A 85 0.58 7.83 -4.17
CA GLN A 85 1.28 6.68 -4.70
C GLN A 85 0.37 5.70 -5.45
N VAL A 86 -0.85 5.46 -4.95
CA VAL A 86 -1.83 4.66 -5.69
C VAL A 86 -2.16 5.33 -7.03
N THR A 87 -2.35 6.65 -7.05
CA THR A 87 -2.61 7.41 -8.29
C THR A 87 -1.46 7.26 -9.28
N ARG A 88 -0.21 7.40 -8.80
CA ARG A 88 1.00 7.23 -9.61
C ARG A 88 1.11 5.82 -10.16
N PHE A 89 0.93 4.81 -9.32
CA PHE A 89 0.96 3.41 -9.75
C PHE A 89 -0.14 3.13 -10.77
N GLU A 90 -1.38 3.53 -10.55
CA GLU A 90 -2.45 3.25 -11.53
C GLU A 90 -2.22 3.89 -12.89
N ARG A 91 -1.53 5.03 -12.93
CA ARG A 91 -1.23 5.73 -14.18
C ARG A 91 -0.05 5.15 -14.95
N HIS A 92 0.89 4.52 -14.26
CA HIS A 92 2.11 3.95 -14.87
C HIS A 92 2.13 2.42 -14.87
N ALA A 93 1.20 1.79 -14.15
CA ALA A 93 1.07 0.35 -14.09
C ALA A 93 0.75 -0.18 -15.47
N ALA A 94 1.52 -1.19 -15.88
CA ALA A 94 1.29 -1.84 -17.12
C ALA A 94 -0.03 -2.66 -17.09
N GLU A 95 -0.60 -2.89 -18.27
CA GLU A 95 -1.94 -3.49 -18.42
C GLU A 95 -2.11 -4.80 -17.64
N GLY A 96 -3.23 -4.94 -16.92
CA GLY A 96 -3.53 -6.12 -16.12
C GLY A 96 -2.94 -6.12 -14.70
N VAL A 97 -2.18 -5.09 -14.32
CA VAL A 97 -1.75 -4.89 -12.93
C VAL A 97 -2.87 -4.17 -12.16
N ARG A 98 -3.27 -4.75 -11.03
CA ARG A 98 -4.19 -4.15 -10.07
C ARG A 98 -3.40 -3.51 -8.94
N VAL A 99 -3.79 -2.30 -8.55
CA VAL A 99 -3.25 -1.61 -7.36
C VAL A 99 -4.30 -1.67 -6.27
N LEU A 100 -3.97 -2.30 -5.15
CA LEU A 100 -4.88 -2.50 -4.02
C LEU A 100 -4.38 -1.71 -2.83
N THR A 101 -5.25 -0.97 -2.17
CA THR A 101 -4.98 -0.38 -0.84
C THR A 101 -5.08 -1.44 0.26
N GLU A 102 -4.57 -1.16 1.46
CA GLU A 102 -4.79 -1.99 2.67
C GLU A 102 -6.27 -2.42 2.83
N ARG A 103 -7.19 -1.48 2.56
CA ARG A 103 -8.65 -1.69 2.71
C ARG A 103 -9.22 -2.64 1.67
N GLU A 104 -8.68 -2.60 0.45
CA GLU A 104 -9.05 -3.53 -0.61
C GLU A 104 -8.44 -4.91 -0.34
N CYS A 105 -7.21 -4.98 0.15
CA CYS A 105 -6.56 -6.22 0.55
C CYS A 105 -7.36 -6.96 1.65
N ARG A 106 -7.76 -6.24 2.72
CA ARG A 106 -8.61 -6.80 3.79
C ARG A 106 -9.92 -7.38 3.26
N ARG A 107 -10.54 -6.69 2.29
CA ARG A 107 -11.81 -7.12 1.73
C ARG A 107 -11.62 -8.32 0.82
N ALA A 108 -10.64 -8.25 -0.08
CA ALA A 108 -10.31 -9.34 -0.98
C ALA A 108 -10.00 -10.62 -0.19
N GLU A 109 -9.27 -10.50 0.93
CA GLU A 109 -9.00 -11.61 1.83
C GLU A 109 -10.26 -12.16 2.50
N ALA A 110 -11.14 -11.28 3.01
CA ALA A 110 -12.44 -11.69 3.57
C ALA A 110 -13.36 -12.36 2.53
N ASP A 111 -13.23 -11.96 1.26
CA ASP A 111 -13.95 -12.53 0.12
C ASP A 111 -13.26 -13.80 -0.45
N GLY A 112 -12.14 -14.25 0.14
CA GLY A 112 -11.47 -15.50 -0.22
C GLY A 112 -10.41 -15.41 -1.32
N ALA A 113 -9.92 -14.22 -1.68
CA ALA A 113 -8.90 -14.01 -2.71
C ALA A 113 -7.45 -14.38 -2.29
N GLY A 114 -7.30 -15.14 -1.21
CA GLY A 114 -6.01 -15.49 -0.60
C GLY A 114 -5.51 -14.48 0.43
N GLN A 115 -4.39 -14.80 1.05
CA GLN A 115 -3.85 -14.07 2.20
C GLN A 115 -3.08 -12.83 1.76
N PHE A 116 -3.48 -11.65 2.23
CA PHE A 116 -2.72 -10.41 2.02
C PHE A 116 -1.98 -9.96 3.28
N HIS A 117 -2.44 -10.34 4.47
CA HIS A 117 -1.70 -9.97 5.66
C HIS A 117 -0.43 -10.81 5.85
N VAL A 118 0.57 -10.24 6.49
CA VAL A 118 1.67 -10.97 7.12
C VAL A 118 1.41 -11.10 8.61
N THR A 119 1.83 -12.22 9.20
CA THR A 119 1.78 -12.41 10.65
C THR A 119 3.02 -11.81 11.28
N VAL A 120 2.86 -10.87 12.20
CA VAL A 120 3.95 -10.25 12.96
C VAL A 120 3.82 -10.57 14.44
N ARG A 121 4.92 -10.60 15.18
CA ARG A 121 4.85 -10.64 16.65
C ARG A 121 4.16 -9.37 17.14
N GLY A 122 3.19 -9.46 18.05
CA GLY A 122 2.22 -8.40 18.30
C GLY A 122 1.40 -8.57 19.57
N GLU A 123 0.51 -7.61 19.82
CA GLU A 123 -0.43 -7.63 20.95
C GLU A 123 -1.71 -8.43 20.67
N GLY A 124 -1.73 -9.24 19.60
CA GLY A 124 -2.90 -10.07 19.31
C GLY A 124 -2.83 -11.46 19.95
N PRO A 125 -3.79 -12.35 19.63
CA PRO A 125 -3.87 -13.69 20.21
C PRO A 125 -2.56 -14.46 20.05
N ARG A 126 -2.08 -15.09 21.13
CA ARG A 126 -0.79 -15.81 21.18
C ARG A 126 0.44 -14.94 20.90
N GLY A 127 0.34 -13.62 21.07
CA GLY A 127 1.45 -12.70 20.81
C GLY A 127 1.70 -12.45 19.31
N LEU A 128 0.68 -12.67 18.47
CA LEU A 128 0.72 -12.49 17.03
C LEU A 128 -0.32 -11.45 16.59
N ALA A 129 0.01 -10.66 15.57
CA ALA A 129 -0.91 -9.70 14.97
C ALA A 129 -0.84 -9.77 13.45
N GLU A 130 -1.95 -9.50 12.78
CA GLU A 130 -2.04 -9.45 11.32
C GLU A 130 -1.71 -8.03 10.83
N ARG A 131 -0.91 -7.95 9.76
CA ARG A 131 -0.50 -6.70 9.13
C ARG A 131 -0.69 -6.76 7.63
N TRP A 132 -1.51 -5.88 7.11
CA TRP A 132 -1.68 -5.69 5.67
C TRP A 132 -0.72 -4.59 5.20
N PRO A 133 -0.15 -4.70 3.99
CA PRO A 133 0.60 -3.63 3.38
C PRO A 133 -0.26 -2.39 3.12
N ASP A 134 0.36 -1.21 3.09
CA ASP A 134 -0.31 0.03 2.73
C ASP A 134 -0.87 -0.06 1.30
N ILE A 135 -0.07 -0.61 0.38
CA ILE A 135 -0.41 -0.83 -1.02
C ILE A 135 0.10 -2.21 -1.48
N VAL A 136 -0.66 -2.89 -2.32
CA VAL A 136 -0.25 -4.13 -2.99
C VAL A 136 -0.47 -4.01 -4.49
N LEU A 137 0.55 -4.32 -5.28
CA LEU A 137 0.42 -4.49 -6.72
C LEU A 137 0.25 -5.97 -7.01
N VAL A 138 -0.79 -6.32 -7.76
CA VAL A 138 -1.10 -7.69 -8.16
C VAL A 138 -1.14 -7.78 -9.67
N ASP A 139 -0.27 -8.61 -10.26
CA ASP A 139 -0.27 -8.81 -11.70
C ASP A 139 -1.31 -9.86 -12.16
N SER A 140 -1.36 -10.10 -13.47
CA SER A 140 -2.26 -11.09 -14.10
C SER A 140 -1.97 -12.54 -13.69
N GLN A 141 -0.83 -12.82 -13.06
CA GLN A 141 -0.43 -14.15 -12.57
C GLN A 141 -0.62 -14.27 -11.05
N ASP A 142 -1.34 -13.32 -10.43
CA ASP A 142 -1.55 -13.19 -8.98
C ASP A 142 -0.26 -13.03 -8.15
N ARG A 143 0.84 -12.59 -8.79
CA ARG A 143 2.08 -12.26 -8.08
C ARG A 143 1.94 -10.90 -7.43
N ARG A 144 2.46 -10.79 -6.21
CA ARG A 144 2.20 -9.65 -5.33
C ARG A 144 3.49 -8.93 -4.99
N VAL A 145 3.48 -7.61 -5.15
CA VAL A 145 4.49 -6.71 -4.61
C VAL A 145 3.82 -5.87 -3.53
N ALA A 146 4.31 -5.97 -2.29
CA ALA A 146 3.87 -5.11 -1.21
C ALA A 146 4.65 -3.79 -1.22
N VAL A 147 3.98 -2.70 -0.88
CA VAL A 147 4.59 -1.39 -0.71
C VAL A 147 4.17 -0.82 0.64
N GLU A 148 5.18 -0.41 1.42
CA GLU A 148 5.06 0.14 2.76
C GLU A 148 5.59 1.57 2.77
N LEU A 149 4.81 2.52 3.29
CA LEU A 149 5.20 3.92 3.40
C LEU A 149 5.66 4.22 4.83
N GLU A 150 6.91 4.64 4.98
CA GLU A 150 7.48 4.99 6.28
C GLU A 150 8.05 6.41 6.26
N PHE A 151 7.32 7.35 6.86
CA PHE A 151 7.69 8.78 6.94
C PHE A 151 7.91 9.28 8.36
N SER A 152 7.83 8.37 9.32
CA SER A 152 8.02 8.71 10.72
C SER A 152 8.98 7.70 11.33
N PRO A 153 9.84 8.12 12.25
CA PRO A 153 10.63 7.18 13.03
C PRO A 153 9.68 6.41 13.97
N LYS A 154 8.99 5.38 13.46
CA LYS A 154 8.27 4.41 14.30
C LYS A 154 9.25 3.83 15.33
N HIS A 155 8.70 3.49 16.51
CA HIS A 155 9.46 2.78 17.55
C HIS A 155 10.14 1.53 16.97
N THR A 156 11.44 1.41 17.20
CA THR A 156 12.34 0.43 16.56
C THR A 156 11.86 -1.01 16.64
N ALA A 157 11.33 -1.41 17.80
CA ALA A 157 10.84 -2.77 18.01
C ALA A 157 9.58 -3.10 17.18
N ARG A 158 8.72 -2.11 16.86
CA ARG A 158 7.56 -2.35 16.00
C ARG A 158 7.98 -2.49 14.54
N LEU A 159 8.85 -1.61 14.07
CA LEU A 159 9.32 -1.64 12.69
C LEU A 159 10.07 -2.94 12.39
N GLN A 160 10.95 -3.37 13.30
CA GLN A 160 11.67 -4.63 13.17
C GLN A 160 10.72 -5.84 13.04
N ARG A 161 9.67 -5.92 13.86
CA ARG A 161 8.69 -7.02 13.80
C ARG A 161 7.92 -7.06 12.48
N ILE A 162 7.67 -5.90 11.88
CA ILE A 162 7.00 -5.81 10.57
C ILE A 162 7.95 -6.29 9.47
N VAL A 163 9.19 -5.80 9.47
CA VAL A 163 10.23 -6.25 8.51
C VAL A 163 10.44 -7.76 8.61
N GLU A 164 10.53 -8.32 9.81
CA GLU A 164 10.66 -9.76 10.04
C GLU A 164 9.45 -10.53 9.47
N GLY A 165 8.23 -10.06 9.70
CA GLY A 165 7.03 -10.69 9.12
C GLY A 165 7.01 -10.68 7.59
N PHE A 166 7.52 -9.63 6.96
CA PHE A 166 7.63 -9.57 5.50
C PHE A 166 8.73 -10.46 4.94
N LEU A 167 9.90 -10.47 5.58
CA LEU A 167 10.95 -11.42 5.24
C LEU A 167 10.40 -12.85 5.30
N ASP A 168 9.67 -13.18 6.38
CA ASP A 168 9.09 -14.50 6.60
C ASP A 168 7.89 -14.87 5.72
N SER A 169 7.28 -13.90 5.04
CA SER A 169 6.13 -14.12 4.17
C SER A 169 6.53 -14.90 2.90
N ARG A 170 5.58 -15.67 2.36
CA ARG A 170 5.64 -16.28 1.02
C ARG A 170 4.62 -15.68 0.05
N GLU A 171 3.77 -14.79 0.55
CA GLU A 171 2.67 -14.19 -0.21
C GLU A 171 3.16 -13.11 -1.17
N TYR A 172 4.39 -12.63 -0.98
CA TYR A 172 4.97 -11.52 -1.74
C TYR A 172 6.24 -11.96 -2.46
N ALA A 173 6.31 -11.63 -3.75
CA ALA A 173 7.55 -11.76 -4.51
C ALA A 173 8.58 -10.71 -4.06
N GLN A 174 8.07 -9.52 -3.72
CA GLN A 174 8.88 -8.39 -3.29
C GLN A 174 8.12 -7.49 -2.32
N VAL A 175 8.86 -6.81 -1.43
CA VAL A 175 8.36 -5.78 -0.52
C VAL A 175 9.22 -4.52 -0.69
N LEU A 176 8.58 -3.40 -0.94
CA LEU A 176 9.23 -2.10 -1.13
C LEU A 176 8.89 -1.16 0.03
N TYR A 177 9.90 -0.73 0.77
CA TYR A 177 9.77 0.33 1.76
C TYR A 177 10.10 1.67 1.13
N LEU A 178 9.10 2.55 1.01
CA LEU A 178 9.28 3.91 0.54
C LEU A 178 9.49 4.85 1.73
N VAL A 179 10.61 5.57 1.75
CA VAL A 179 11.02 6.40 2.88
C VAL A 179 11.33 7.83 2.47
N ASP A 180 11.01 8.79 3.34
CA ASP A 180 11.21 10.22 3.07
C ASP A 180 12.56 10.77 3.56
N SER A 181 13.38 9.95 4.23
CA SER A 181 14.62 10.40 4.83
C SER A 181 15.76 9.37 4.78
N VAL A 182 16.96 9.86 4.48
CA VAL A 182 18.19 9.04 4.41
C VAL A 182 18.50 8.32 5.74
N PRO A 183 18.36 8.95 6.93
CA PRO A 183 18.60 8.25 8.19
C PRO A 183 17.66 7.06 8.40
N LEU A 184 16.39 7.20 8.02
CA LEU A 184 15.41 6.13 8.07
C LEU A 184 15.75 5.03 7.06
N ALA A 185 16.14 5.41 5.84
CA ALA A 185 16.56 4.46 4.81
C ALA A 185 17.70 3.56 5.30
N ARG A 186 18.76 4.17 5.85
CA ARG A 186 19.92 3.45 6.42
C ARG A 186 19.55 2.55 7.58
N ARG A 187 18.57 2.95 8.38
CA ARG A 187 18.09 2.13 9.51
C ARG A 187 17.29 0.93 9.03
N LEU A 188 16.38 1.12 8.08
CA LEU A 188 15.60 0.03 7.51
C LEU A 188 16.49 -0.97 6.77
N THR A 189 17.47 -0.48 6.00
CA THR A 189 18.45 -1.33 5.31
C THR A 189 19.18 -2.24 6.31
N ARG A 190 19.69 -1.68 7.41
CA ARG A 190 20.33 -2.49 8.48
C ARG A 190 19.39 -3.54 9.07
N LEU A 191 18.13 -3.19 9.33
CA LEU A 191 17.16 -4.16 9.87
C LEU A 191 16.88 -5.31 8.89
N ILE A 192 16.83 -5.01 7.58
CA ILE A 192 16.64 -5.99 6.51
C ILE A 192 17.87 -6.88 6.38
N ASP A 193 19.07 -6.31 6.37
CA ASP A 193 20.34 -7.06 6.30
C ASP A 193 20.48 -8.01 7.50
N ASP A 194 20.26 -7.50 8.71
CA ASP A 194 20.31 -8.28 9.94
C ASP A 194 19.28 -9.42 9.92
N GLY A 195 18.05 -9.13 9.46
CA GLY A 195 16.99 -10.12 9.31
C GLY A 195 17.34 -11.21 8.30
N THR A 196 17.86 -10.82 7.14
CA THR A 196 18.28 -11.73 6.06
C THR A 196 19.44 -12.62 6.49
N ALA A 197 20.42 -12.07 7.20
CA ALA A 197 21.53 -12.83 7.77
C ALA A 197 21.06 -13.87 8.79
N ARG A 198 20.16 -13.49 9.71
CA ARG A 198 19.54 -14.42 10.68
C ARG A 198 18.80 -15.57 10.00
N ARG A 199 18.08 -15.29 8.92
CA ARG A 199 17.34 -16.32 8.15
C ARG A 199 18.30 -17.26 7.42
N SER A 200 19.33 -16.71 6.78
CA SER A 200 20.34 -17.50 6.09
C SER A 200 21.05 -18.47 7.03
N ALA A 201 21.43 -18.00 8.23
CA ALA A 201 22.03 -18.85 9.27
C ALA A 201 21.08 -20.00 9.71
N ASN A 202 19.78 -19.73 9.80
CA ASN A 202 18.78 -20.74 10.17
C ASN A 202 18.42 -21.70 9.01
N ALA A 203 18.51 -21.24 7.76
CA ALA A 203 18.20 -22.01 6.55
C ALA A 203 19.27 -23.05 6.23
N THR A 204 20.55 -22.79 6.54
CA THR A 204 21.63 -23.80 6.43
C THR A 204 21.33 -25.07 7.24
N ASN A 205 20.43 -24.98 8.22
CA ASN A 205 19.98 -26.11 9.06
C ASN A 205 18.71 -26.82 8.54
N ARG A 206 18.07 -26.33 7.47
CA ARG A 206 16.85 -26.90 6.89
C ARG A 206 16.98 -26.94 5.38
N MET A 207 17.25 -28.12 4.84
CA MET A 207 17.50 -28.43 3.44
C MET A 207 16.25 -28.28 2.54
N PHE A 208 15.61 -27.12 2.53
CA PHE A 208 14.50 -26.79 1.64
C PHE A 208 14.71 -25.41 1.01
N ASP A 209 14.54 -25.37 -0.32
CA ASP A 209 14.64 -24.19 -1.17
C ASP A 209 13.46 -23.24 -0.87
N ILE A 210 13.66 -22.33 0.08
CA ILE A 210 12.68 -21.30 0.44
C ILE A 210 12.95 -20.10 -0.47
N ARG A 211 12.04 -19.82 -1.41
CA ARG A 211 12.03 -18.52 -2.11
C ARG A 211 11.91 -17.42 -1.07
N ALA A 212 13.00 -16.68 -0.87
CA ALA A 212 13.02 -15.56 0.04
C ALA A 212 12.35 -14.35 -0.63
N THR A 213 11.47 -13.67 0.10
CA THR A 213 10.93 -12.37 -0.29
C THR A 213 12.07 -11.37 -0.43
N ASP A 214 12.18 -10.74 -1.59
CA ASP A 214 13.10 -9.63 -1.81
C ASP A 214 12.55 -8.37 -1.12
N VAL A 215 13.31 -7.79 -0.19
CA VAL A 215 12.88 -6.59 0.56
C VAL A 215 13.84 -5.46 0.26
N ARG A 216 13.31 -4.34 -0.25
CA ARG A 216 14.12 -3.18 -0.67
C ARG A 216 13.66 -1.90 0.02
N VAL A 217 14.60 -0.97 0.17
CA VAL A 217 14.34 0.38 0.67
C VAL A 217 14.61 1.37 -0.44
N LEU A 218 13.65 2.22 -0.73
CA LEU A 218 13.69 3.19 -1.82
C LEU A 218 13.34 4.58 -1.27
N ALA A 219 13.97 5.62 -1.83
CA ALA A 219 13.53 6.97 -1.54
C ALA A 219 12.12 7.19 -2.09
N TRP A 220 11.29 7.90 -1.33
CA TRP A 220 9.91 8.22 -1.69
C TRP A 220 9.79 8.86 -3.08
N HIS A 221 10.69 9.79 -3.40
CA HIS A 221 10.68 10.51 -4.68
C HIS A 221 11.17 9.68 -5.87
N ASP A 222 11.86 8.56 -5.63
CA ASP A 222 12.38 7.66 -6.66
C ASP A 222 11.45 6.44 -6.87
N ALA A 223 10.32 6.39 -6.16
CA ALA A 223 9.42 5.24 -6.13
C ALA A 223 8.79 4.94 -7.51
N ASP A 224 8.53 5.96 -8.33
CA ASP A 224 7.82 5.79 -9.59
C ASP A 224 8.63 4.93 -10.58
N GLN A 225 9.93 5.20 -10.71
CA GLN A 225 10.81 4.43 -11.58
C GLN A 225 11.06 3.04 -11.00
N ALA A 226 11.39 2.93 -9.71
CA ALA A 226 11.73 1.66 -9.08
C ALA A 226 10.54 0.68 -8.99
N VAL A 227 9.32 1.18 -8.84
CA VAL A 227 8.12 0.34 -8.84
C VAL A 227 7.74 -0.07 -10.27
N THR A 228 7.88 0.82 -11.24
CA THR A 228 7.72 0.46 -12.66
C THR A 228 8.74 -0.62 -13.05
N GLU A 229 10.00 -0.45 -12.66
CA GLU A 229 11.05 -1.44 -12.86
C GLU A 229 10.77 -2.76 -12.11
N ALA A 230 10.21 -2.72 -10.90
CA ALA A 230 9.81 -3.93 -10.17
C ALA A 230 8.71 -4.70 -10.91
N ILE A 231 7.69 -3.99 -11.43
CA ILE A 231 6.61 -4.57 -12.23
C ILE A 231 7.18 -5.16 -13.53
N ASP A 232 8.05 -4.42 -14.22
CA ASP A 232 8.62 -4.82 -15.51
C ASP A 232 9.64 -5.96 -15.37
N ALA A 233 10.48 -5.93 -14.33
CA ALA A 233 11.42 -7.01 -14.02
C ALA A 233 10.68 -8.30 -13.72
N GLU A 234 9.54 -8.22 -13.04
CA GLU A 234 8.72 -9.39 -12.73
C GLU A 234 8.01 -9.94 -13.97
N ARG A 235 7.60 -9.08 -14.91
CA ARG A 235 7.15 -9.51 -16.24
C ARG A 235 8.26 -10.17 -17.06
N ALA A 236 9.47 -9.60 -17.05
CA ALA A 236 10.61 -10.11 -17.79
C ALA A 236 11.05 -11.50 -17.31
N ARG A 237 10.98 -11.75 -15.99
CA ARG A 237 11.23 -13.08 -15.39
C ARG A 237 10.17 -14.14 -15.75
N SER A 238 9.03 -13.71 -16.29
CA SER A 238 7.89 -14.57 -16.65
C SER A 238 7.71 -14.82 -18.14
N ARG A 239 8.50 -14.21 -19.03
CA ARG A 239 8.47 -14.64 -20.43
C ARG A 239 8.94 -16.10 -20.46
N PRO A 240 8.12 -17.05 -20.95
CA PRO A 240 8.63 -18.39 -21.20
C PRO A 240 9.87 -18.22 -22.07
N ARG A 241 10.98 -18.87 -21.71
CA ARG A 241 12.09 -19.03 -22.64
C ARG A 241 11.47 -19.66 -23.87
N GLU A 242 11.20 -18.87 -24.91
CA GLU A 242 10.87 -19.39 -26.22
C GLU A 242 11.98 -20.37 -26.52
N ARG A 243 11.63 -21.66 -26.49
CA ARG A 243 12.55 -22.71 -26.89
C ARG A 243 12.87 -22.38 -28.33
N ALA A 244 14.09 -21.94 -28.58
CA ALA A 244 14.64 -21.87 -29.92
C ALA A 244 14.40 -23.24 -30.57
N ALA A 245 13.48 -23.25 -31.53
CA ALA A 245 13.26 -24.37 -32.43
C ALA A 245 14.30 -24.31 -33.55
#